data_AF-A0A5E4NCI2-F1
#
_entry.id   AF-A0A5E4NCI2-F1
#
_cell.length_a   1.000
_cell.length_b   1.000
_cell.length_c   1.000
_cell.angle_alpha   90.00
_cell.angle_beta   90.00
_cell.angle_gamma   90.00
#
_symmetry.space_group_name_H-M   'P 1'
#
loop_
_entity.id
_entity.type
_entity.pdbx_description
1 polymer ?
#
loop_
_entity_poly.entity_id
_entity_poly.type
_entity_poly.pdbx_seq_one_letter_code
_entity_poly.pdbx_strand_id
1 'polypeptide(L)'
;MLSLLKLTVRIHCGRLCGHQCNGQKKKKFKGLYSTDGKIGCDICRKMGKLKTPQKIQISQEWATCEIDGGTNTNKKTHLTVLRNKLKKHFESNSHKSAVQILDNKDKNMLSKFMEEKDYQINKATYSIFRTAYYIAKYNCPFDDHLKLVQLQELNGIKLGFTLHSRHSSTNILQHISEEMKHKIIKNIIDTNAKCSILIHKSTTLNLVELKNQTAENIVNQLINCLYTSGLDENYLQQHCVSFEATEQTFCWVKNGVAKKLKDKVITSFKTNNGDYMHQAVVAIKDMKFKNIDLTSNKKMISINKNQFLTSIENNLKSRLLDNDSENKIILKNILVLEKSTWPEDPDIRYGEDDIKYLCKRFSLDQDEAISSMRKIIYDQTIDPKNVMFAFYIFLKTFPCSTAEYERGFSVMNNICMDLCSRLTIINISNLMFIKTSPK
;
A
#
# COMPACT_ATOMS: atom_id res chain seq x y z
N MET A 1 -36.26 6.66 -39.74
CA MET A 1 -35.55 7.00 -41.00
C MET A 1 -35.85 8.41 -41.53
N LEU A 2 -37.11 8.87 -41.56
CA LEU A 2 -37.50 10.25 -41.92
C LEU A 2 -36.96 11.37 -41.00
N SER A 3 -36.51 11.00 -39.78
CA SER A 3 -36.14 11.95 -38.74
C SER A 3 -34.64 12.29 -38.65
N LEU A 4 -33.78 11.63 -39.45
CA LEU A 4 -32.39 12.00 -39.71
C LEU A 4 -32.26 13.00 -40.86
N LEU A 5 -33.18 12.96 -41.83
CA LEU A 5 -33.26 13.90 -42.95
C LEU A 5 -33.49 15.35 -42.49
N LYS A 6 -34.24 15.57 -41.40
CA LYS A 6 -34.49 16.94 -40.88
C LYS A 6 -33.24 17.61 -40.27
N LEU A 7 -32.26 16.84 -39.77
CA LEU A 7 -31.03 17.43 -39.22
C LEU A 7 -30.05 17.81 -40.33
N THR A 8 -29.91 16.96 -41.35
CA THR A 8 -28.98 17.19 -42.46
C THR A 8 -29.47 18.26 -43.44
N VAL A 9 -30.79 18.37 -43.64
CA VAL A 9 -31.36 19.42 -44.50
C VAL A 9 -31.29 20.81 -43.86
N ARG A 10 -31.35 20.92 -42.52
CA ARG A 10 -31.11 22.20 -41.81
C ARG A 10 -29.65 22.63 -41.77
N ILE A 11 -28.71 21.71 -42.01
CA ILE A 11 -27.27 21.98 -42.01
C ILE A 11 -26.81 22.66 -43.32
N HIS A 12 -27.49 22.39 -44.45
CA HIS A 12 -27.14 22.98 -45.74
C HIS A 12 -27.70 24.39 -45.99
N CYS A 13 -28.56 24.90 -45.10
CA CYS A 13 -29.19 26.21 -45.23
C CYS A 13 -28.89 26.94 -43.92
N GLY A 14 -27.91 27.84 -43.90
CA GLY A 14 -27.23 28.42 -42.72
C GLY A 14 -28.09 29.13 -41.67
N ARG A 15 -29.08 28.45 -41.09
CA ARG A 15 -29.93 28.89 -39.99
C ARG A 15 -30.07 27.76 -38.98
N LEU A 16 -29.17 27.73 -37.99
CA LEU A 16 -29.50 27.19 -36.67
C LEU A 16 -30.32 28.23 -35.90
N CYS A 17 -31.52 28.56 -36.38
CA CYS A 17 -32.48 29.27 -35.53
C CYS A 17 -33.06 28.27 -34.52
N GLY A 18 -32.97 28.67 -33.26
CA GLY A 18 -33.48 27.94 -32.12
C GLY A 18 -34.96 27.60 -32.23
N HIS A 19 -35.33 26.64 -31.40
CA HIS A 19 -36.67 26.19 -31.02
C HIS A 19 -37.13 24.84 -31.59
N GLN A 20 -37.32 23.95 -30.61
CA GLN A 20 -38.23 22.81 -30.57
C GLN A 20 -38.05 21.71 -31.63
N CYS A 21 -36.98 20.91 -31.48
CA CYS A 21 -37.10 19.47 -31.74
C CYS A 21 -35.94 18.66 -31.15
N ASN A 22 -36.27 17.65 -30.33
CA ASN A 22 -35.42 16.51 -29.89
C ASN A 22 -34.42 16.71 -28.73
N GLY A 23 -34.90 16.62 -27.49
CA GLY A 23 -34.08 16.44 -26.28
C GLY A 23 -33.27 15.13 -26.25
N GLN A 24 -33.68 14.09 -26.98
CA GLN A 24 -32.92 12.82 -27.06
C GLN A 24 -31.81 12.82 -28.12
N LYS A 25 -31.90 13.62 -29.20
CA LYS A 25 -30.95 13.56 -30.32
C LYS A 25 -29.73 14.46 -30.16
N LYS A 26 -29.85 15.57 -29.41
CA LYS A 26 -28.69 16.41 -29.04
C LYS A 26 -27.68 15.68 -28.14
N LYS A 27 -28.09 14.65 -27.39
CA LYS A 27 -27.19 13.85 -26.56
C LYS A 27 -26.27 12.92 -27.37
N LYS A 28 -26.70 12.42 -28.53
CA LYS A 28 -25.96 11.40 -29.30
C LYS A 28 -24.75 11.94 -30.06
N PHE A 29 -24.75 13.22 -30.42
CA PHE A 29 -23.69 13.87 -31.19
C PHE A 29 -23.28 15.20 -30.53
N LYS A 30 -22.92 15.15 -29.24
CA LYS A 30 -22.50 16.31 -28.44
C LYS A 30 -21.24 16.92 -29.06
N GLY A 31 -21.31 18.19 -29.47
CA GLY A 31 -20.18 18.92 -30.07
C GLY A 31 -20.19 18.98 -31.61
N LEU A 32 -21.19 18.41 -32.30
CA LEU A 32 -21.34 18.57 -33.75
C LEU A 32 -21.76 20.02 -34.10
N TYR A 33 -21.08 20.64 -35.05
CA TYR A 33 -21.47 21.93 -35.64
C TYR A 33 -21.28 21.92 -37.16
N SER A 34 -21.81 22.93 -37.85
CA SER A 34 -21.66 23.09 -39.29
C SER A 34 -21.39 24.53 -39.67
N THR A 35 -20.52 24.71 -40.65
CA THR A 35 -20.19 25.98 -41.33
C THR A 35 -20.09 25.71 -42.82
N ASP A 36 -20.70 26.57 -43.65
CA ASP A 36 -20.65 26.53 -45.12
C ASP A 36 -21.01 25.17 -45.76
N GLY A 37 -22.00 24.48 -45.18
CA GLY A 37 -22.48 23.18 -45.67
C GLY A 37 -21.58 21.99 -45.33
N LYS A 38 -20.44 22.22 -44.67
CA LYS A 38 -19.56 21.18 -44.12
C LYS A 38 -19.81 20.99 -42.62
N ILE A 39 -19.41 19.85 -42.08
CA ILE A 39 -19.60 19.52 -40.65
C ILE A 39 -18.28 19.33 -39.92
N GLY A 40 -18.27 19.67 -38.63
CA GLY A 40 -17.11 19.57 -37.75
C GLY A 40 -17.49 19.25 -36.31
N CYS A 41 -16.47 18.98 -35.49
CA CYS A 41 -16.64 18.64 -34.08
C CYS A 41 -15.91 19.65 -33.18
N ASP A 42 -16.64 20.36 -32.34
CA ASP A 42 -16.13 21.40 -31.44
C ASP A 42 -15.18 20.83 -30.38
N ILE A 43 -15.41 19.59 -29.96
CA ILE A 43 -14.54 18.87 -29.01
C ILE A 43 -13.17 18.61 -29.64
N CYS A 44 -13.15 18.10 -30.87
CA CYS A 44 -11.92 17.89 -31.63
C CYS A 44 -11.22 19.21 -31.97
N ARG A 45 -11.98 20.26 -32.28
CA ARG A 45 -11.44 21.62 -32.49
C ARG A 45 -10.76 22.17 -31.24
N LYS A 46 -11.36 22.01 -30.06
CA LYS A 46 -10.78 22.45 -28.77
C LYS A 46 -9.51 21.67 -28.44
N MET A 47 -9.50 20.37 -28.69
CA MET A 47 -8.31 19.53 -28.49
C MET A 47 -7.18 19.82 -29.48
N GLY A 48 -7.47 20.14 -30.73
CA GLY A 48 -6.46 20.54 -31.71
C GLY A 48 -5.68 21.82 -31.32
N LYS A 49 -6.24 22.65 -30.43
CA LYS A 49 -5.57 23.84 -29.86
C LYS A 49 -4.77 23.55 -28.59
N LEU A 50 -4.98 22.39 -27.96
CA LEU A 50 -4.29 21.99 -26.73
C LEU A 50 -3.03 21.18 -27.11
N LYS A 51 -1.84 21.67 -26.75
CA LYS A 51 -0.60 20.88 -26.83
C LYS A 51 -0.64 19.80 -25.75
N THR A 52 -1.33 18.68 -25.98
CA THR A 52 -1.41 17.58 -25.01
C THR A 52 -0.25 16.60 -25.17
N PRO A 53 0.37 16.13 -24.06
CA PRO A 53 1.45 15.13 -24.10
C PRO A 53 0.97 13.71 -24.46
N GLN A 54 -0.33 13.44 -24.40
CA GLN A 54 -0.91 12.17 -24.84
C GLN A 54 -1.10 12.18 -26.36
N LYS A 55 -0.49 11.21 -27.05
CA LYS A 55 -0.61 10.97 -28.51
C LYS A 55 -2.02 10.52 -28.91
N ILE A 56 -3.05 11.36 -28.72
CA ILE A 56 -4.38 11.10 -29.30
C ILE A 56 -4.40 11.68 -30.70
N GLN A 57 -4.48 10.81 -31.69
CA GLN A 57 -4.59 11.21 -33.09
C GLN A 57 -6.04 11.65 -33.37
N ILE A 58 -6.27 12.96 -33.32
CA ILE A 58 -7.55 13.57 -33.70
C ILE A 58 -7.53 13.84 -35.20
N SER A 59 -8.62 13.47 -35.87
CA SER A 59 -8.77 13.74 -37.30
C SER A 59 -8.86 15.25 -37.55
N GLN A 60 -7.93 15.79 -38.33
CA GLN A 60 -7.84 17.21 -38.61
C GLN A 60 -9.09 17.74 -39.30
N GLU A 61 -9.64 16.99 -40.27
CA GLU A 61 -10.89 17.33 -40.98
C GLU A 61 -12.07 17.60 -40.05
N TRP A 62 -12.16 16.89 -38.91
CA TRP A 62 -13.22 17.12 -37.92
C TRP A 62 -12.93 18.36 -37.05
N ALA A 63 -11.66 18.67 -36.78
CA ALA A 63 -11.26 19.87 -36.05
C ALA A 63 -11.42 21.16 -36.89
N THR A 64 -11.15 21.09 -38.20
CA THR A 64 -11.23 22.21 -39.15
C THR A 64 -12.58 22.39 -39.83
N CYS A 65 -13.54 21.46 -39.61
CA CYS A 65 -14.88 21.50 -40.20
C CYS A 65 -14.90 21.26 -41.72
N GLU A 66 -14.21 20.22 -42.18
CA GLU A 66 -14.04 19.92 -43.60
C GLU A 66 -14.85 18.71 -44.09
N ILE A 67 -15.66 18.10 -43.23
CA ILE A 67 -16.38 16.86 -43.56
C ILE A 67 -17.61 17.16 -44.43
N ASP A 68 -17.70 16.47 -45.56
CA ASP A 68 -18.86 16.46 -46.47
C ASP A 68 -19.40 15.04 -46.76
N GLY A 69 -20.47 14.96 -47.56
CA GLY A 69 -21.07 13.71 -48.02
C GLY A 69 -20.51 13.17 -49.35
N GLY A 70 -19.41 13.76 -49.86
CA GLY A 70 -18.80 13.43 -51.16
C GLY A 70 -19.41 14.16 -52.36
N THR A 71 -18.88 13.90 -53.56
CA THR A 71 -19.25 14.58 -54.82
C THR A 71 -20.46 13.97 -55.53
N ASN A 72 -21.10 12.95 -54.95
CA ASN A 72 -22.18 12.21 -55.61
C ASN A 72 -23.49 13.02 -55.63
N THR A 73 -24.03 13.25 -56.82
CA THR A 73 -25.29 14.00 -57.07
C THR A 73 -26.53 13.27 -56.53
N ASN A 74 -26.45 11.97 -56.25
CA ASN A 74 -27.53 11.21 -55.63
C ASN A 74 -27.65 11.51 -54.12
N LYS A 75 -28.69 12.27 -53.77
CA LYS A 75 -29.03 12.71 -52.42
C LYS A 75 -29.12 11.57 -51.39
N LYS A 76 -29.61 10.37 -51.76
CA LYS A 76 -29.71 9.24 -50.82
C LYS A 76 -28.33 8.70 -50.46
N THR A 77 -27.45 8.58 -51.46
CA THR A 77 -26.08 8.09 -51.30
C THR A 77 -25.25 9.08 -50.48
N HIS A 78 -25.32 10.37 -50.83
CA HIS A 78 -24.66 11.47 -50.11
C HIS A 78 -25.02 11.48 -48.60
N LEU A 79 -26.30 11.32 -48.27
CA LEU A 79 -26.76 11.26 -46.87
C LEU A 79 -26.30 10.00 -46.13
N THR A 80 -26.14 8.87 -46.82
CA THR A 80 -25.66 7.62 -46.22
C THR A 80 -24.17 7.70 -45.91
N VAL A 81 -23.37 8.28 -46.80
CA VAL A 81 -21.94 8.55 -46.57
C VAL A 81 -21.75 9.41 -45.31
N LEU A 82 -22.50 10.51 -45.21
CA LEU A 82 -22.39 11.41 -44.07
C LEU A 82 -22.78 10.74 -42.74
N ARG A 83 -23.81 9.89 -42.74
CA ARG A 83 -24.22 9.12 -41.55
C ARG A 83 -23.13 8.16 -41.10
N ASN A 84 -22.47 7.49 -42.04
CA ASN A 84 -21.37 6.57 -41.74
C ASN A 84 -20.16 7.31 -41.17
N LYS A 85 -19.79 8.48 -41.74
CA LYS A 85 -18.72 9.34 -41.21
C LYS A 85 -19.03 9.82 -39.78
N LEU A 86 -20.25 10.29 -39.52
CA LEU A 86 -20.70 10.71 -38.18
C LEU A 86 -20.63 9.55 -37.18
N LYS A 87 -21.19 8.38 -37.52
CA LYS A 87 -21.19 7.23 -36.63
C LYS A 87 -19.75 6.80 -36.28
N LYS A 88 -18.89 6.63 -37.30
CA LYS A 88 -17.48 6.25 -37.12
C LYS A 88 -16.73 7.23 -36.21
N HIS A 89 -16.96 8.53 -36.37
CA HIS A 89 -16.29 9.55 -35.56
C HIS A 89 -16.71 9.51 -34.09
N PHE A 90 -18.01 9.61 -33.80
CA PHE A 90 -18.49 9.72 -32.41
C PHE A 90 -18.37 8.41 -31.62
N GLU A 91 -18.29 7.27 -32.31
CA GLU A 91 -18.01 5.97 -31.69
C GLU A 91 -16.50 5.68 -31.56
N SER A 92 -15.63 6.46 -32.23
CA SER A 92 -14.18 6.27 -32.19
C SER A 92 -13.60 6.45 -30.79
N ASN A 93 -12.56 5.68 -30.49
CA ASN A 93 -11.84 5.79 -29.22
C ASN A 93 -11.18 7.17 -29.08
N SER A 94 -10.63 7.74 -30.15
CA SER A 94 -10.01 9.08 -30.13
C SER A 94 -11.01 10.17 -29.71
N HIS A 95 -12.24 10.14 -30.21
CA HIS A 95 -13.27 11.10 -29.82
C HIS A 95 -13.73 10.89 -28.37
N LYS A 96 -13.94 9.64 -27.94
CA LYS A 96 -14.32 9.33 -26.55
C LYS A 96 -13.25 9.78 -25.55
N SER A 97 -11.98 9.53 -25.84
CA SER A 97 -10.86 10.01 -25.02
C SER A 97 -10.77 11.54 -24.99
N ALA A 98 -11.00 12.22 -26.12
CA ALA A 98 -11.05 13.68 -26.17
C ALA A 98 -12.17 14.28 -25.30
N VAL A 99 -13.36 13.66 -25.29
CA VAL A 99 -14.48 14.04 -24.40
C VAL A 99 -14.07 13.90 -22.94
N GLN A 100 -13.51 12.75 -22.57
CA GLN A 100 -13.07 12.49 -21.18
C GLN A 100 -12.01 13.48 -20.70
N ILE A 101 -11.05 13.86 -21.57
CA ILE A 101 -10.00 14.82 -21.22
C ILE A 101 -10.59 16.21 -20.93
N LEU A 102 -11.49 16.70 -21.77
CA LEU A 102 -12.12 18.01 -21.55
C LEU A 102 -13.01 18.00 -20.30
N ASP A 103 -13.83 16.96 -20.12
CA ASP A 103 -14.68 16.84 -18.93
C ASP A 103 -13.83 16.74 -17.63
N ASN A 104 -12.69 16.03 -17.67
CA ASN A 104 -11.75 15.97 -16.53
C ASN A 104 -11.03 17.30 -16.29
N LYS A 105 -10.70 18.05 -17.34
CA LYS A 105 -10.09 19.39 -17.21
C LYS A 105 -11.02 20.36 -16.51
N ASP A 106 -12.29 20.39 -16.90
CA ASP A 106 -13.29 21.28 -16.30
C ASP A 106 -13.55 20.91 -14.82
N LYS A 107 -13.64 19.61 -14.50
CA LYS A 107 -13.75 19.12 -13.11
C LYS A 107 -12.55 19.53 -12.25
N ASN A 108 -11.33 19.37 -12.77
CA ASN A 108 -10.10 19.74 -12.07
C ASN A 108 -9.96 21.27 -11.87
N MET A 109 -10.50 22.08 -12.78
CA MET A 109 -10.50 23.54 -12.63
C MET A 109 -11.45 23.99 -11.52
N LEU A 110 -12.64 23.39 -11.48
CA LEU A 110 -13.62 23.67 -10.43
C LEU A 110 -13.10 23.26 -9.04
N SER A 111 -12.50 22.07 -8.90
CA SER A 111 -11.94 21.62 -7.63
C SER A 111 -10.85 22.56 -7.12
N LYS A 112 -9.92 22.98 -7.98
CA LYS A 112 -8.87 23.96 -7.63
C LYS A 112 -9.43 25.30 -7.18
N PHE A 113 -10.48 25.79 -7.84
CA PHE A 113 -11.12 27.04 -7.44
C PHE A 113 -11.79 26.93 -6.06
N MET A 114 -12.42 25.78 -5.77
CA MET A 114 -13.03 25.51 -4.47
C MET A 114 -11.97 25.41 -3.36
N GLU A 115 -10.86 24.72 -3.61
CA GLU A 115 -9.71 24.62 -2.69
C GLU A 115 -9.11 26.00 -2.38
N GLU A 116 -8.93 26.85 -3.39
CA GLU A 116 -8.42 28.21 -3.21
C GLU A 116 -9.38 29.06 -2.37
N LYS A 117 -10.69 28.97 -2.63
CA LYS A 117 -11.69 29.70 -1.86
C LYS A 117 -11.73 29.24 -0.40
N ASP A 118 -11.66 27.94 -0.16
CA ASP A 118 -11.60 27.37 1.19
C ASP A 118 -10.33 27.81 1.93
N TYR A 119 -9.18 27.80 1.25
CA TYR A 119 -7.92 28.31 1.79
C TYR A 119 -8.01 29.78 2.20
N GLN A 120 -8.62 30.63 1.36
CA GLN A 120 -8.77 32.06 1.69
C GLN A 120 -9.73 32.29 2.87
N ILE A 121 -10.78 31.49 2.99
CA ILE A 121 -11.74 31.56 4.11
C ILE A 121 -11.09 31.07 5.40
N ASN A 122 -10.33 29.97 5.35
CA ASN A 122 -9.77 29.28 6.51
C ASN A 122 -8.28 29.59 6.75
N LYS A 123 -7.75 30.66 6.15
CA LYS A 123 -6.32 30.99 6.15
C LYS A 123 -5.71 31.06 7.56
N ALA A 124 -6.42 31.64 8.51
CA ALA A 124 -6.00 31.73 9.91
C ALA A 124 -5.88 30.32 10.53
N THR A 125 -6.94 29.50 10.42
CA THR A 125 -6.97 28.12 10.89
C THR A 125 -5.85 27.28 10.28
N TYR A 126 -5.61 27.42 8.98
CA TYR A 126 -4.55 26.69 8.29
C TYR A 126 -3.15 27.03 8.81
N SER A 127 -2.88 28.31 9.09
CA SER A 127 -1.63 28.74 9.70
C SER A 127 -1.47 28.19 11.13
N ILE A 128 -2.54 28.16 11.92
CA ILE A 128 -2.53 27.53 13.26
C ILE A 128 -2.22 26.03 13.15
N PHE A 129 -2.84 25.32 12.20
CA PHE A 129 -2.58 23.90 11.96
C PHE A 129 -1.14 23.64 11.53
N ARG A 130 -0.57 24.49 10.65
CA ARG A 130 0.85 24.43 10.29
C ARG A 130 1.77 24.65 11.48
N THR A 131 1.39 25.54 12.40
CA THR A 131 2.14 25.81 13.63
C THR A 131 2.14 24.59 14.55
N ALA A 132 0.97 24.00 14.79
CA ALA A 132 0.86 22.77 15.57
C ALA A 132 1.64 21.62 14.92
N TYR A 133 1.52 21.44 13.61
CA TYR A 133 2.29 20.45 12.85
C TYR A 133 3.81 20.67 12.99
N TYR A 134 4.28 21.92 12.92
CA TYR A 134 5.68 22.27 13.11
C TYR A 134 6.18 21.84 14.49
N ILE A 135 5.44 22.14 15.54
CA ILE A 135 5.76 21.73 16.93
C ILE A 135 5.95 20.23 17.01
N ALA A 136 5.02 19.45 16.42
CA ALA A 136 5.13 18.00 16.38
C ALA A 136 6.33 17.50 15.57
N LYS A 137 6.56 18.08 14.38
CA LYS A 137 7.62 17.62 13.47
C LYS A 137 9.02 17.85 14.06
N TYR A 138 9.21 18.93 14.79
CA TYR A 138 10.49 19.33 15.38
C TYR A 138 10.62 19.01 16.87
N ASN A 139 9.68 18.24 17.45
CA ASN A 139 9.70 17.82 18.85
C ASN A 139 9.74 18.99 19.84
N CYS A 140 9.07 20.09 19.50
CA CYS A 140 8.94 21.24 20.39
C CYS A 140 7.89 20.96 21.49
N PRO A 141 8.05 21.51 22.70
CA PRO A 141 7.02 21.47 23.72
C PRO A 141 5.68 22.03 23.22
N PHE A 142 4.56 21.37 23.56
CA PHE A 142 3.21 21.85 23.22
C PHE A 142 2.89 23.21 23.86
N ASP A 143 3.54 23.54 24.96
CA ASP A 143 3.42 24.85 25.62
C ASP A 143 4.00 26.00 24.77
N ASP A 144 4.79 25.69 23.73
CA ASP A 144 5.28 26.69 22.79
C ASP A 144 4.25 27.06 21.71
N HIS A 145 3.12 26.33 21.60
CA HIS A 145 2.08 26.63 20.61
C HIS A 145 1.55 28.06 20.72
N LEU A 146 1.21 28.49 21.92
CA LEU A 146 0.74 29.86 22.15
C LEU A 146 1.82 30.89 21.79
N LYS A 147 3.07 30.65 22.21
CA LYS A 147 4.19 31.56 21.95
C LYS A 147 4.46 31.71 20.45
N LEU A 148 4.42 30.61 19.70
CA LEU A 148 4.64 30.61 18.25
C LEU A 148 3.50 31.24 17.47
N VAL A 149 2.26 31.11 17.95
CA VAL A 149 1.11 31.82 17.40
C VAL A 149 1.25 33.33 17.64
N GLN A 150 1.57 33.74 18.87
CA GLN A 150 1.82 35.15 19.22
C GLN A 150 2.97 35.76 18.38
N LEU A 151 4.05 35.00 18.18
CA LEU A 151 5.16 35.43 17.34
C LEU A 151 4.73 35.66 15.88
N GLN A 152 3.86 34.80 15.33
CA GLN A 152 3.31 34.98 13.98
C GLN A 152 2.41 36.21 13.88
N GLU A 153 1.63 36.50 14.93
CA GLU A 153 0.83 37.73 15.00
C GLU A 153 1.70 38.99 15.05
N LEU A 154 2.79 38.96 15.82
CA LEU A 154 3.78 40.04 15.84
C LEU A 154 4.45 40.25 14.47
N ASN A 155 4.61 39.18 13.69
CA ASN A 155 5.09 39.24 12.31
C ASN A 155 3.99 39.65 11.29
N GLY A 156 2.81 40.06 11.75
CA GLY A 156 1.74 40.61 10.93
C GLY A 156 0.75 39.58 10.36
N ILE A 157 0.79 38.32 10.81
CA ILE A 157 -0.16 37.28 10.38
C ILE A 157 -1.42 37.35 11.26
N LYS A 158 -2.60 37.52 10.65
CA LYS A 158 -3.87 37.50 11.39
C LYS A 158 -4.31 36.06 11.68
N LEU A 159 -4.20 35.61 12.93
CA LEU A 159 -4.51 34.24 13.35
C LEU A 159 -5.83 34.10 14.15
N GLY A 160 -6.55 35.20 14.38
CA GLY A 160 -7.79 35.16 15.17
C GLY A 160 -7.53 34.87 16.64
N PHE A 161 -8.54 34.47 17.41
CA PHE A 161 -8.44 34.29 18.87
C PHE A 161 -8.72 32.85 19.34
N THR A 162 -8.99 31.94 18.41
CA THR A 162 -9.36 30.54 18.70
C THR A 162 -8.22 29.60 18.36
N LEU A 163 -8.18 28.42 18.99
CA LEU A 163 -7.18 27.36 18.72
C LEU A 163 -5.73 27.66 19.14
N HIS A 164 -5.50 28.67 19.99
CA HIS A 164 -4.16 29.07 20.44
C HIS A 164 -3.65 28.28 21.65
N SER A 165 -4.53 27.55 22.33
CA SER A 165 -4.18 26.87 23.58
C SER A 165 -3.38 25.60 23.34
N ARG A 166 -2.67 25.15 24.39
CA ARG A 166 -2.03 23.82 24.43
C ARG A 166 -3.04 22.70 24.10
N HIS A 167 -4.24 22.76 24.66
CA HIS A 167 -5.29 21.76 24.42
C HIS A 167 -5.70 21.73 22.95
N SER A 168 -5.86 22.90 22.34
CA SER A 168 -6.15 23.02 20.91
C SER A 168 -5.01 22.44 20.06
N SER A 169 -3.75 22.71 20.40
CA SER A 169 -2.59 22.13 19.72
C SER A 169 -2.61 20.59 19.74
N THR A 170 -2.91 20.00 20.90
CA THR A 170 -3.06 18.54 21.05
C THR A 170 -4.17 17.98 20.17
N ASN A 171 -5.36 18.59 20.18
CA ASN A 171 -6.50 18.12 19.39
C ASN A 171 -6.24 18.25 17.88
N ILE A 172 -5.58 19.32 17.45
CA ILE A 172 -5.16 19.52 16.06
C ILE A 172 -4.19 18.40 15.64
N LEU A 173 -3.20 18.09 16.48
CA LEU A 173 -2.23 17.04 16.18
C LEU A 173 -2.85 15.64 16.17
N GLN A 174 -3.84 15.40 17.03
CA GLN A 174 -4.64 14.19 16.96
C GLN A 174 -5.37 14.09 15.62
N HIS A 175 -6.09 15.15 15.22
CA HIS A 175 -6.81 15.16 13.95
C HIS A 175 -5.86 14.97 12.75
N ILE A 176 -4.72 15.66 12.72
CA ILE A 176 -3.73 15.50 11.65
C ILE A 176 -3.22 14.05 11.57
N SER A 177 -2.88 13.45 12.72
CA SER A 177 -2.43 12.06 12.79
C SER A 177 -3.50 11.09 12.29
N GLU A 178 -4.75 11.27 12.70
CA GLU A 178 -5.89 10.45 12.26
C GLU A 178 -6.11 10.54 10.74
N GLU A 179 -6.10 11.75 10.17
CA GLU A 179 -6.24 11.96 8.73
C GLU A 179 -5.08 11.35 7.94
N MET A 180 -3.84 11.48 8.44
CA MET A 180 -2.67 10.86 7.82
C MET A 180 -2.76 9.32 7.85
N LYS A 181 -3.16 8.74 8.98
CA LYS A 181 -3.38 7.29 9.14
C LYS A 181 -4.45 6.80 8.16
N HIS A 182 -5.60 7.47 8.15
CA HIS A 182 -6.72 7.13 7.28
C HIS A 182 -6.32 7.15 5.81
N LYS A 183 -5.57 8.17 5.36
CA LYS A 183 -5.10 8.27 3.98
C LYS A 183 -4.16 7.12 3.59
N ILE A 184 -3.26 6.72 4.49
CA ILE A 184 -2.35 5.59 4.25
C ILE A 184 -3.11 4.27 4.19
N ILE A 185 -3.98 4.00 5.16
CA ILE A 185 -4.77 2.77 5.18
C ILE A 185 -5.68 2.68 3.96
N LYS A 186 -6.35 3.77 3.61
CA LYS A 186 -7.17 3.83 2.40
C LYS A 186 -6.34 3.52 1.16
N ASN A 187 -5.14 4.07 1.03
CA ASN A 187 -4.27 3.76 -0.10
C ASN A 187 -3.82 2.29 -0.11
N ILE A 188 -3.51 1.71 1.05
CA ILE A 188 -3.18 0.27 1.17
C ILE A 188 -4.34 -0.58 0.63
N ILE A 189 -5.57 -0.29 1.08
CA ILE A 189 -6.79 -1.01 0.67
C ILE A 189 -7.07 -0.80 -0.82
N ASP A 190 -7.10 0.45 -1.29
CA ASP A 190 -7.42 0.81 -2.68
C ASP A 190 -6.41 0.20 -3.69
N THR A 191 -5.15 0.04 -3.27
CA THR A 191 -4.08 -0.55 -4.11
C THR A 191 -3.96 -2.06 -3.96
N ASN A 192 -4.79 -2.68 -3.10
CA ASN A 192 -4.70 -4.10 -2.77
C ASN A 192 -3.29 -4.50 -2.31
N ALA A 193 -2.63 -3.60 -1.58
CA ALA A 193 -1.23 -3.73 -1.24
C ALA A 193 -1.03 -4.88 -0.24
N LYS A 194 -0.06 -5.72 -0.57
CA LYS A 194 0.48 -6.71 0.35
C LYS A 194 1.17 -6.01 1.52
N CYS A 195 0.86 -6.43 2.75
CA CYS A 195 1.39 -5.81 3.96
C CYS A 195 2.11 -6.84 4.84
N SER A 196 3.19 -6.40 5.50
CA SER A 196 3.84 -7.15 6.57
C SER A 196 3.63 -6.41 7.88
N ILE A 197 3.32 -7.14 8.95
CA ILE A 197 3.02 -6.58 10.26
C ILE A 197 4.19 -6.87 11.19
N LEU A 198 4.79 -5.79 11.69
CA LEU A 198 5.93 -5.82 12.61
C LEU A 198 5.47 -5.47 14.02
N ILE A 199 5.86 -6.28 15.00
CA ILE A 199 5.44 -6.14 16.39
C ILE A 199 6.64 -6.14 17.33
N HIS A 200 6.67 -5.21 18.28
CA HIS A 200 7.75 -5.11 19.25
C HIS A 200 7.23 -4.79 20.65
N LYS A 201 7.97 -5.26 21.68
CA LYS A 201 7.73 -4.95 23.09
C LYS A 201 8.75 -3.92 23.56
N SER A 202 8.30 -2.68 23.78
CA SER A 202 9.12 -1.67 24.46
C SER A 202 9.18 -1.95 25.97
N THR A 203 10.34 -1.75 26.58
CA THR A 203 10.55 -1.74 28.04
C THR A 203 10.40 -0.34 28.65
N THR A 204 10.39 0.71 27.83
CA THR A 204 10.35 2.12 28.25
C THR A 204 8.95 2.73 28.21
N LEU A 205 8.03 2.21 27.40
CA LEU A 205 6.66 2.74 27.31
C LEU A 205 5.63 1.71 26.81
N ASN A 206 4.49 1.64 27.50
CA ASN A 206 3.34 0.84 27.05
C ASN A 206 2.46 1.70 26.12
N LEU A 207 2.62 1.57 24.80
CA LEU A 207 1.72 2.21 23.81
C LEU A 207 0.33 1.55 23.77
N VAL A 208 0.25 0.30 24.21
CA VAL A 208 -1.00 -0.43 24.44
C VAL A 208 -0.87 -1.08 25.81
N GLU A 209 -1.74 -0.71 26.74
CA GLU A 209 -1.75 -1.30 28.07
C GLU A 209 -2.45 -2.68 28.02
N LEU A 210 -1.64 -3.72 28.08
CA LEU A 210 -2.14 -5.10 28.07
C LEU A 210 -2.75 -5.44 29.42
N LYS A 211 -4.08 -5.58 29.49
CA LYS A 211 -4.82 -6.05 30.68
C LYS A 211 -4.26 -7.37 31.26
N ASN A 212 -3.75 -8.24 30.39
CA ASN A 212 -2.91 -9.37 30.76
C ASN A 212 -1.94 -9.70 29.62
N GLN A 213 -0.82 -10.34 29.96
CA GLN A 213 0.25 -10.65 28.98
C GLN A 213 0.10 -12.06 28.38
N THR A 214 -1.12 -12.59 28.30
CA THR A 214 -1.36 -13.89 27.67
C THR A 214 -1.29 -13.77 26.15
N ALA A 215 -0.88 -14.84 25.49
CA ALA A 215 -0.81 -14.92 24.03
C ALA A 215 -2.12 -14.51 23.34
N GLU A 216 -3.23 -14.97 23.91
CA GLU A 216 -4.56 -14.78 23.37
C GLU A 216 -5.02 -13.33 23.47
N ASN A 217 -4.84 -12.71 24.63
CA ASN A 217 -5.18 -11.31 24.80
C ASN A 217 -4.32 -10.42 23.90
N ILE A 218 -3.04 -10.73 23.78
CA ILE A 218 -2.12 -10.01 22.90
C ILE A 218 -2.59 -10.09 21.44
N VAL A 219 -2.93 -11.28 20.95
CA VAL A 219 -3.46 -11.48 19.59
C VAL A 219 -4.78 -10.74 19.41
N ASN A 220 -5.70 -10.85 20.35
CA ASN A 220 -7.01 -10.20 20.26
C ASN A 220 -6.91 -8.68 20.26
N GLN A 221 -6.03 -8.11 21.09
CA GLN A 221 -5.79 -6.67 21.10
C GLN A 221 -5.11 -6.19 19.82
N LEU A 222 -4.15 -6.95 19.29
CA LEU A 222 -3.53 -6.63 18.01
C LEU A 222 -4.57 -6.63 16.88
N ILE A 223 -5.39 -7.69 16.78
CA ILE A 223 -6.45 -7.79 15.78
C ILE A 223 -7.42 -6.62 15.92
N ASN A 224 -7.80 -6.27 17.15
CA ASN A 224 -8.67 -5.12 17.39
C ASN A 224 -8.01 -3.79 16.97
N CYS A 225 -6.70 -3.61 17.19
CA CYS A 225 -5.97 -2.42 16.74
C CYS A 225 -5.93 -2.33 15.19
N LEU A 226 -5.74 -3.46 14.51
CA LEU A 226 -5.75 -3.50 13.04
C LEU A 226 -7.17 -3.24 12.50
N TYR A 227 -8.18 -3.87 13.11
CA TYR A 227 -9.58 -3.69 12.75
C TYR A 227 -10.03 -2.24 12.93
N THR A 228 -9.75 -1.62 14.07
CA THR A 228 -10.06 -0.20 14.32
C THR A 228 -9.31 0.73 13.39
N SER A 229 -8.17 0.30 12.84
CA SER A 229 -7.43 1.04 11.81
C SER A 229 -8.01 0.86 10.40
N GLY A 230 -8.97 -0.03 10.19
CA GLY A 230 -9.60 -0.32 8.89
C GLY A 230 -9.05 -1.57 8.18
N LEU A 231 -8.11 -2.30 8.79
CA LEU A 231 -7.57 -3.56 8.26
C LEU A 231 -8.31 -4.72 8.91
N ASP A 232 -9.42 -5.13 8.30
CA ASP A 232 -10.25 -6.22 8.80
C ASP A 232 -9.60 -7.61 8.61
N GLU A 233 -10.21 -8.62 9.21
CA GLU A 233 -9.68 -9.99 9.18
C GLU A 233 -9.63 -10.57 7.76
N ASN A 234 -10.58 -10.20 6.89
CA ASN A 234 -10.62 -10.66 5.50
C ASN A 234 -9.46 -10.08 4.70
N TYR A 235 -9.19 -8.79 4.84
CA TYR A 235 -8.07 -8.11 4.19
C TYR A 235 -6.74 -8.71 4.66
N LEU A 236 -6.57 -8.92 5.96
CA LEU A 236 -5.37 -9.52 6.53
C LEU A 236 -5.15 -10.96 6.04
N GLN A 237 -6.20 -11.77 5.92
CA GLN A 237 -6.10 -13.13 5.40
C GLN A 237 -5.62 -13.18 3.94
N GLN A 238 -6.02 -12.22 3.12
CA GLN A 238 -5.72 -12.20 1.69
C GLN A 238 -4.40 -11.48 1.35
N HIS A 239 -4.03 -10.47 2.14
CA HIS A 239 -2.95 -9.53 1.78
C HIS A 239 -1.79 -9.50 2.78
N CYS A 240 -1.90 -10.13 3.96
CA CYS A 240 -0.78 -10.21 4.89
C CYS A 240 0.28 -11.20 4.41
N VAL A 241 1.52 -10.71 4.23
CA VAL A 241 2.66 -11.50 3.73
C VAL A 241 3.46 -12.11 4.87
N SER A 242 3.67 -11.35 5.95
CA SER A 242 4.42 -11.84 7.11
C SER A 242 3.99 -11.12 8.40
N PHE A 243 4.12 -11.85 9.50
CA PHE A 243 4.13 -11.30 10.86
C PHE A 243 5.51 -11.51 11.43
N GLU A 244 6.17 -10.44 11.85
CA GLU A 244 7.52 -10.49 12.42
C GLU A 244 7.52 -9.82 13.79
N ALA A 245 8.09 -10.51 14.77
CA ALA A 245 8.29 -10.01 16.12
C ALA A 245 9.77 -10.13 16.45
N THR A 246 10.38 -9.07 16.97
CA THR A 246 11.84 -8.98 17.16
C THR A 246 12.38 -9.88 18.29
N GLU A 247 13.69 -10.06 18.40
CA GLU A 247 14.33 -10.93 19.38
C GLU A 247 14.44 -10.38 20.81
N GLN A 248 14.36 -9.05 21.03
CA GLN A 248 14.22 -8.49 22.39
C GLN A 248 12.89 -8.88 23.06
N THR A 249 12.00 -9.51 22.29
CA THR A 249 10.66 -9.93 22.71
C THR A 249 10.66 -11.34 23.29
N PHE A 250 11.54 -11.59 24.27
CA PHE A 250 11.62 -12.86 25.03
C PHE A 250 10.24 -13.32 25.59
N CYS A 251 9.32 -12.38 25.79
CA CYS A 251 7.96 -12.60 26.28
C CYS A 251 6.95 -13.10 25.22
N TRP A 252 7.16 -12.82 23.92
CA TRP A 252 6.20 -13.19 22.87
C TRP A 252 6.49 -14.56 22.27
N VAL A 253 7.77 -14.92 22.23
CA VAL A 253 8.23 -16.30 22.02
C VAL A 253 7.75 -17.18 23.19
N LYS A 254 7.96 -16.74 24.44
CA LYS A 254 7.38 -17.34 25.67
C LYS A 254 5.88 -17.60 25.58
N ASN A 255 5.13 -16.65 25.02
CA ASN A 255 3.68 -16.73 24.94
C ASN A 255 3.18 -17.36 23.62
N GLY A 256 4.01 -17.68 22.62
CA GLY A 256 3.54 -18.32 21.39
C GLY A 256 2.61 -17.45 20.51
N VAL A 257 2.76 -16.12 20.53
CA VAL A 257 1.90 -15.21 19.75
C VAL A 257 2.13 -15.33 18.24
N ALA A 258 3.39 -15.32 17.80
CA ALA A 258 3.76 -15.54 16.40
C ALA A 258 3.35 -16.94 15.90
N LYS A 259 3.36 -17.92 16.81
CA LYS A 259 2.85 -19.29 16.60
C LYS A 259 1.35 -19.29 16.30
N LYS A 260 0.52 -18.66 17.14
CA LYS A 260 -0.93 -18.55 16.90
C LYS A 260 -1.28 -17.84 15.58
N LEU A 261 -0.51 -16.82 15.19
CA LEU A 261 -0.75 -16.08 13.94
C LEU A 261 -0.36 -16.91 12.70
N LYS A 262 0.81 -17.55 12.69
CA LYS A 262 1.24 -18.43 11.58
C LYS A 262 0.36 -19.68 11.47
N ASP A 263 -0.01 -20.28 12.60
CA ASP A 263 -0.93 -21.43 12.62
C ASP A 263 -2.30 -21.02 12.05
N LYS A 264 -2.88 -19.88 12.47
CA LYS A 264 -4.15 -19.39 11.90
C LYS A 264 -4.08 -19.21 10.39
N VAL A 265 -3.01 -18.63 9.86
CA VAL A 265 -2.83 -18.43 8.41
C VAL A 265 -2.69 -19.77 7.67
N ILE A 266 -1.83 -20.67 8.14
CA ILE A 266 -1.62 -21.99 7.51
C ILE A 266 -2.88 -22.87 7.62
N THR A 267 -3.56 -22.84 8.75
CA THR A 267 -4.84 -23.54 8.95
C THR A 267 -5.92 -22.95 8.05
N SER A 268 -5.94 -21.64 7.81
CA SER A 268 -6.91 -21.02 6.89
C SER A 268 -6.78 -21.55 5.46
N PHE A 269 -5.58 -21.92 5.02
CA PHE A 269 -5.39 -22.52 3.70
C PHE A 269 -6.02 -23.91 3.57
N LYS A 270 -6.40 -24.58 4.67
CA LYS A 270 -7.17 -25.83 4.61
C LYS A 270 -8.60 -25.58 4.14
N THR A 271 -9.23 -24.49 4.61
CA THR A 271 -10.62 -24.15 4.31
C THR A 271 -10.77 -23.22 3.11
N ASN A 272 -9.83 -22.30 2.90
CA ASN A 272 -9.87 -21.33 1.80
C ASN A 272 -8.65 -21.48 0.88
N ASN A 273 -8.85 -21.43 -0.43
CA ASN A 273 -7.74 -21.54 -1.38
C ASN A 273 -7.10 -20.16 -1.59
N GLY A 274 -5.77 -20.09 -1.66
CA GLY A 274 -5.10 -18.88 -2.14
C GLY A 274 -5.25 -18.72 -3.66
N ASP A 275 -4.98 -17.52 -4.18
CA ASP A 275 -5.16 -17.16 -5.60
C ASP A 275 -4.50 -18.15 -6.58
N TYR A 276 -3.27 -18.59 -6.29
CA TYR A 276 -2.56 -19.55 -7.14
C TYR A 276 -3.18 -20.95 -7.10
N MET A 277 -3.72 -21.35 -5.95
CA MET A 277 -4.44 -22.62 -5.84
C MET A 277 -5.77 -22.54 -6.60
N HIS A 278 -6.46 -21.39 -6.57
CA HIS A 278 -7.62 -21.14 -7.42
C HIS A 278 -7.27 -21.24 -8.91
N GLN A 279 -6.18 -20.60 -9.35
CA GLN A 279 -5.70 -20.71 -10.73
C GLN A 279 -5.37 -22.16 -11.11
N ALA A 280 -4.74 -22.93 -10.21
CA ALA A 280 -4.43 -24.34 -10.45
C ALA A 280 -5.70 -25.19 -10.55
N VAL A 281 -6.70 -24.97 -9.69
CA VAL A 281 -7.99 -25.69 -9.74
C VAL A 281 -8.73 -25.39 -11.04
N VAL A 282 -8.77 -24.12 -11.47
CA VAL A 282 -9.36 -23.73 -12.77
C VAL A 282 -8.62 -24.40 -13.91
N ALA A 283 -7.28 -24.39 -13.90
CA ALA A 283 -6.48 -25.02 -14.95
C ALA A 283 -6.66 -26.55 -15.03
N ILE A 284 -6.83 -27.23 -13.89
CA ILE A 284 -7.17 -28.66 -13.85
C ILE A 284 -8.55 -28.90 -14.47
N LYS A 285 -9.54 -28.07 -14.13
CA LYS A 285 -10.90 -28.16 -14.68
C LYS A 285 -10.92 -27.93 -16.19
N ASP A 286 -10.17 -26.95 -16.65
CA ASP A 286 -10.08 -26.57 -18.06
C ASP A 286 -9.11 -27.45 -18.85
N MET A 287 -8.42 -28.38 -18.17
CA MET A 287 -7.35 -29.24 -18.71
C MET A 287 -6.29 -28.44 -19.49
N LYS A 288 -6.03 -27.21 -19.03
CA LYS A 288 -5.18 -26.26 -19.74
C LYS A 288 -4.57 -25.27 -18.76
N PHE A 289 -3.25 -25.14 -18.77
CA PHE A 289 -2.53 -24.16 -17.97
C PHE A 289 -1.64 -23.29 -18.87
N LYS A 290 -1.85 -21.97 -18.86
CA LYS A 290 -1.07 -21.01 -19.68
C LYS A 290 -0.91 -21.46 -21.15
N ASN A 291 -2.02 -21.89 -21.75
CA ASN A 291 -2.09 -22.41 -23.12
C ASN A 291 -1.43 -23.77 -23.39
N ILE A 292 -0.97 -24.47 -22.35
CA ILE A 292 -0.46 -25.83 -22.45
C ILE A 292 -1.57 -26.78 -22.02
N ASP A 293 -1.92 -27.73 -22.89
CA ASP A 293 -2.91 -28.76 -22.57
C ASP A 293 -2.33 -29.73 -21.54
N LEU A 294 -3.10 -30.00 -20.49
CA LEU A 294 -2.73 -30.92 -19.42
C LEU A 294 -3.13 -32.34 -19.80
N THR A 295 -2.30 -33.32 -19.43
CA THR A 295 -2.59 -34.74 -19.65
C THR A 295 -2.68 -35.47 -18.32
N SER A 296 -3.67 -36.35 -18.14
CA SER A 296 -3.79 -37.16 -16.94
C SER A 296 -2.71 -38.26 -16.92
N ASN A 297 -1.84 -38.24 -15.91
CA ASN A 297 -0.85 -39.28 -15.70
C ASN A 297 -1.19 -40.09 -14.45
N LYS A 298 -1.71 -41.31 -14.65
CA LYS A 298 -2.10 -42.23 -13.56
C LYS A 298 -0.94 -42.68 -12.67
N LYS A 299 0.32 -42.50 -13.10
CA LYS A 299 1.51 -42.79 -12.28
C LYS A 299 1.85 -41.64 -11.32
N MET A 300 1.31 -40.45 -11.52
CA MET A 300 1.54 -39.31 -10.63
C MET A 300 0.49 -39.28 -9.52
N ILE A 301 0.93 -39.52 -8.29
CA ILE A 301 0.09 -39.45 -7.11
C ILE A 301 -0.13 -37.96 -6.79
N SER A 302 -1.38 -37.52 -6.77
CA SER A 302 -1.72 -36.16 -6.36
C SER A 302 -1.37 -35.94 -4.89
N ILE A 303 -0.64 -34.88 -4.58
CA ILE A 303 -0.37 -34.49 -3.19
C ILE A 303 -1.71 -34.13 -2.52
N ASN A 304 -2.04 -34.83 -1.43
CA ASN A 304 -3.22 -34.49 -0.65
C ASN A 304 -2.98 -33.14 0.05
N LYS A 305 -3.67 -32.10 -0.42
CA LYS A 305 -3.57 -30.73 0.10
C LYS A 305 -3.69 -30.66 1.63
N ASN A 306 -4.70 -31.31 2.19
CA ASN A 306 -4.98 -31.24 3.62
C ASN A 306 -3.92 -32.00 4.42
N GLN A 307 -3.47 -33.16 3.92
CA GLN A 307 -2.37 -33.90 4.52
C GLN A 307 -1.07 -33.09 4.49
N PHE A 308 -0.73 -32.49 3.34
CA PHE A 308 0.47 -31.68 3.17
C PHE A 308 0.48 -30.45 4.09
N LEU A 309 -0.62 -29.69 4.13
CA LEU A 309 -0.75 -28.53 5.04
C LEU A 309 -0.69 -28.97 6.52
N THR A 310 -1.28 -30.12 6.86
CA THR A 310 -1.21 -30.68 8.22
C THR A 310 0.22 -31.13 8.56
N SER A 311 0.96 -31.70 7.61
CA SER A 311 2.37 -32.05 7.79
C SER A 311 3.25 -30.82 7.96
N ILE A 312 2.99 -29.72 7.23
CA ILE A 312 3.67 -28.44 7.42
C ILE A 312 3.36 -27.89 8.81
N GLU A 313 2.09 -27.84 9.19
CA GLU A 313 1.65 -27.37 10.51
C GLU A 313 2.31 -28.19 11.63
N ASN A 314 2.34 -29.52 11.52
CA ASN A 314 2.97 -30.40 12.50
C ASN A 314 4.51 -30.22 12.56
N ASN A 315 5.17 -30.01 11.41
CA ASN A 315 6.61 -29.75 11.37
C ASN A 315 6.96 -28.37 11.92
N LEU A 316 6.13 -27.36 11.69
CA LEU A 316 6.28 -26.06 12.33
C LEU A 316 6.09 -26.21 13.83
N LYS A 317 5.03 -26.87 14.29
CA LYS A 317 4.78 -27.16 15.71
C LYS A 317 5.92 -27.92 16.39
N SER A 318 6.55 -28.89 15.74
CA SER A 318 7.68 -29.63 16.31
C SER A 318 8.98 -28.82 16.38
N ARG A 319 9.13 -27.82 15.50
CA ARG A 319 10.28 -26.88 15.48
C ARG A 319 10.03 -25.61 16.29
N LEU A 320 8.82 -25.46 16.85
CA LEU A 320 8.43 -24.33 17.67
C LEU A 320 8.93 -24.49 19.11
N LEU A 321 9.20 -23.33 19.69
CA LEU A 321 9.93 -23.10 20.93
C LEU A 321 8.97 -22.90 22.10
N ASP A 322 8.29 -23.97 22.51
CA ASP A 322 7.18 -23.93 23.49
C ASP A 322 7.64 -23.96 24.96
N ASN A 323 8.92 -24.24 25.22
CA ASN A 323 9.48 -24.38 26.56
C ASN A 323 10.60 -23.36 26.83
N ASP A 324 10.41 -22.54 27.85
CA ASP A 324 11.36 -21.53 28.29
C ASP A 324 12.77 -22.05 28.58
N SER A 325 12.90 -23.28 29.06
CA SER A 325 14.20 -23.89 29.33
C SER A 325 14.93 -24.29 28.05
N GLU A 326 14.22 -24.86 27.07
CA GLU A 326 14.77 -25.23 25.76
C GLU A 326 15.17 -24.00 24.94
N ASN A 327 14.42 -22.90 25.09
CA ASN A 327 14.71 -21.63 24.42
C ASN A 327 16.04 -21.03 24.88
N LYS A 328 16.31 -21.05 26.20
CA LYS A 328 17.59 -20.61 26.75
C LYS A 328 18.74 -21.48 26.26
N ILE A 329 18.50 -22.79 26.12
CA ILE A 329 19.50 -23.72 25.57
C ILE A 329 19.79 -23.35 24.12
N ILE A 330 18.79 -23.27 23.25
CA ILE A 330 19.00 -22.98 21.81
C ILE A 330 19.68 -21.63 21.60
N LEU A 331 19.26 -20.57 22.31
CA LEU A 331 19.89 -19.25 22.21
C LEU A 331 21.35 -19.29 22.68
N LYS A 332 21.64 -19.99 23.79
CA LYS A 332 23.01 -20.19 24.25
C LYS A 332 23.86 -20.88 23.18
N ASN A 333 23.32 -21.90 22.51
CA ASN A 333 24.05 -22.62 21.47
C ASN A 333 24.25 -21.76 20.21
N ILE A 334 23.32 -20.83 19.88
CA ILE A 334 23.48 -19.91 18.73
C ILE A 334 24.57 -18.88 18.97
N LEU A 335 24.73 -18.41 20.22
CA LEU A 335 25.75 -17.40 20.58
C LEU A 335 27.17 -17.84 20.23
N VAL A 336 27.43 -19.14 20.09
CA VAL A 336 28.73 -19.65 19.68
C VAL A 336 29.21 -19.13 18.31
N LEU A 337 28.30 -18.58 17.50
CA LEU A 337 28.59 -17.98 16.21
C LEU A 337 28.97 -16.50 16.30
N GLU A 338 28.76 -15.86 17.45
CA GLU A 338 29.15 -14.48 17.68
C GLU A 338 30.63 -14.42 18.06
N LYS A 339 31.47 -13.93 17.14
CA LYS A 339 32.91 -13.79 17.40
C LYS A 339 33.22 -12.95 18.65
N SER A 340 32.32 -12.04 19.05
CA SER A 340 32.44 -11.24 20.28
C SER A 340 32.31 -12.05 21.56
N THR A 341 31.77 -13.26 21.52
CA THR A 341 31.64 -14.14 22.69
C THR A 341 32.78 -15.17 22.76
N TRP A 342 33.72 -15.14 21.82
CA TRP A 342 34.81 -16.11 21.75
C TRP A 342 35.91 -15.76 22.76
N PRO A 343 36.61 -16.78 23.31
CA PRO A 343 37.83 -16.54 24.08
C PRO A 343 38.94 -15.98 23.18
N GLU A 344 39.96 -15.36 23.79
CA GLU A 344 41.10 -14.77 23.05
C GLU A 344 41.85 -15.80 22.18
N ASP A 345 41.91 -17.06 22.63
CA ASP A 345 42.49 -18.19 21.90
C ASP A 345 41.51 -19.39 21.90
N PRO A 346 40.59 -19.47 20.91
CA PRO A 346 39.61 -20.53 20.83
C PRO A 346 40.21 -21.85 20.33
N ASP A 347 39.99 -22.95 21.06
CA ASP A 347 40.31 -24.31 20.59
C ASP A 347 39.65 -24.58 19.23
N ILE A 348 40.31 -25.35 18.36
CA ILE A 348 39.78 -25.67 17.02
C ILE A 348 38.41 -26.36 17.06
N ARG A 349 38.04 -26.99 18.18
CA ARG A 349 36.74 -27.63 18.44
C ARG A 349 35.77 -26.76 19.24
N TYR A 350 36.09 -25.48 19.47
CA TYR A 350 35.24 -24.56 20.20
C TYR A 350 33.84 -24.50 19.57
N GLY A 351 32.81 -24.73 20.38
CA GLY A 351 31.42 -24.71 19.94
C GLY A 351 30.93 -25.92 19.16
N GLU A 352 31.73 -26.97 18.99
CA GLU A 352 31.29 -28.15 18.24
C GLU A 352 30.04 -28.80 18.82
N ASP A 353 29.94 -28.88 20.15
CA ASP A 353 28.79 -29.51 20.79
C ASP A 353 27.54 -28.65 20.66
N ASP A 354 27.70 -27.32 20.66
CA ASP A 354 26.62 -26.38 20.39
C ASP A 354 26.11 -26.51 18.94
N ILE A 355 27.03 -26.60 17.98
CA ILE A 355 26.70 -26.80 16.56
C ILE A 355 26.07 -28.18 16.34
N LYS A 356 26.57 -29.25 16.96
CA LYS A 356 25.96 -30.59 16.88
C LYS A 356 24.53 -30.59 17.42
N TYR A 357 24.29 -29.89 18.53
CA TYR A 357 22.96 -29.74 19.10
C TYR A 357 22.02 -29.02 18.13
N LEU A 358 22.45 -27.90 17.54
CA LEU A 358 21.66 -27.15 16.55
C LEU A 358 21.38 -27.98 15.29
N CYS A 359 22.39 -28.67 14.75
CA CYS A 359 22.22 -29.51 13.56
C CYS A 359 21.24 -30.66 13.80
N LYS A 360 21.34 -31.33 14.95
CA LYS A 360 20.39 -32.37 15.34
C LYS A 360 18.97 -31.82 15.51
N ARG A 361 18.83 -30.66 16.15
CA ARG A 361 17.52 -30.05 16.44
C ARG A 361 16.81 -29.56 15.19
N PHE A 362 17.55 -28.96 14.26
CA PHE A 362 17.01 -28.33 13.06
C PHE A 362 17.14 -29.18 11.79
N SER A 363 17.66 -30.39 11.92
CA SER A 363 17.90 -31.32 10.79
C SER A 363 18.78 -30.69 9.71
N LEU A 364 19.91 -30.12 10.14
CA LEU A 364 20.95 -29.55 9.27
C LEU A 364 22.08 -30.57 9.10
N ASP A 365 22.88 -30.40 8.03
CA ASP A 365 24.07 -31.22 7.80
C ASP A 365 25.12 -30.94 8.89
N GLN A 366 25.36 -31.94 9.73
CA GLN A 366 26.27 -31.83 10.86
C GLN A 366 27.73 -31.78 10.42
N ASP A 367 28.10 -32.56 9.41
CA ASP A 367 29.50 -32.71 8.99
C ASP A 367 29.97 -31.47 8.22
N GLU A 368 29.10 -30.92 7.37
CA GLU A 368 29.32 -29.62 6.73
C GLU A 368 29.45 -28.53 7.79
N ALA A 369 28.57 -28.50 8.79
CA ALA A 369 28.55 -27.44 9.78
C ALA A 369 29.81 -27.44 10.67
N ILE A 370 30.23 -28.61 11.17
CA ILE A 370 31.43 -28.73 12.01
C ILE A 370 32.69 -28.38 11.21
N SER A 371 32.83 -28.92 10.00
CA SER A 371 33.98 -28.64 9.13
C SER A 371 34.14 -27.16 8.87
N SER A 372 33.02 -26.47 8.67
CA SER A 372 32.98 -25.04 8.40
C SER A 372 33.28 -24.20 9.63
N MET A 373 32.79 -24.60 10.82
CA MET A 373 33.12 -23.93 12.08
C MET A 373 34.63 -23.98 12.37
N ARG A 374 35.27 -25.14 12.16
CA ARG A 374 36.73 -25.30 12.29
C ARG A 374 37.51 -24.36 11.38
N LYS A 375 37.03 -24.15 10.14
CA LYS A 375 37.65 -23.20 9.19
C LYS A 375 37.57 -21.75 9.70
N ILE A 376 36.44 -21.36 10.27
CA ILE A 376 36.25 -20.00 10.81
C ILE A 376 37.11 -19.78 12.07
N ILE A 377 37.29 -20.81 12.90
CA ILE A 377 38.17 -20.73 14.07
C ILE A 377 39.64 -20.65 13.65
N TYR A 378 40.04 -21.45 12.67
CA TYR A 378 41.41 -21.44 12.13
C TYR A 378 41.75 -20.10 11.43
N ASP A 379 40.80 -19.54 10.68
CA ASP A 379 40.96 -18.25 10.02
C ASP A 379 39.75 -17.35 10.31
N GLN A 380 39.94 -16.46 11.29
CA GLN A 380 38.91 -15.54 11.75
C GLN A 380 38.56 -14.45 10.72
N THR A 381 39.30 -14.32 9.61
CA THR A 381 38.94 -13.40 8.51
C THR A 381 37.82 -13.95 7.64
N ILE A 382 37.57 -15.27 7.71
CA ILE A 382 36.50 -15.92 6.97
C ILE A 382 35.14 -15.46 7.48
N ASP A 383 34.31 -14.99 6.54
CA ASP A 383 32.90 -14.71 6.79
C ASP A 383 32.13 -16.04 6.88
N PRO A 384 31.44 -16.33 8.00
CA PRO A 384 30.62 -17.53 8.16
C PRO A 384 29.65 -17.80 7.01
N LYS A 385 29.20 -16.75 6.30
CA LYS A 385 28.30 -16.85 5.15
C LYS A 385 28.87 -17.65 3.98
N ASN A 386 30.19 -17.63 3.82
CA ASN A 386 30.87 -18.21 2.67
C ASN A 386 31.14 -19.71 2.84
N VAL A 387 31.11 -20.20 4.08
CA VAL A 387 31.50 -21.58 4.40
C VAL A 387 30.34 -22.35 5.04
N MET A 388 29.43 -21.68 5.74
CA MET A 388 28.25 -22.27 6.39
C MET A 388 26.94 -21.87 5.72
N PHE A 389 26.84 -21.98 4.39
CA PHE A 389 25.73 -21.38 3.64
C PHE A 389 24.33 -21.89 4.07
N ALA A 390 24.14 -23.21 4.17
CA ALA A 390 22.86 -23.80 4.56
C ALA A 390 22.46 -23.43 6.00
N PHE A 391 23.43 -23.44 6.91
CA PHE A 391 23.24 -23.05 8.31
C PHE A 391 22.96 -21.55 8.44
N TYR A 392 23.64 -20.72 7.64
CA TYR A 392 23.46 -19.28 7.64
C TYR A 392 22.15 -18.84 6.99
N ILE A 393 21.66 -19.57 5.96
CA ILE A 393 20.29 -19.41 5.45
C ILE A 393 19.31 -19.73 6.58
N PHE A 394 19.50 -20.82 7.31
CA PHE A 394 18.65 -21.17 8.44
C PHE A 394 18.61 -20.02 9.48
N LEU A 395 19.76 -19.48 9.88
CA LEU A 395 19.84 -18.32 10.80
C LEU A 395 19.19 -17.06 10.24
N LYS A 396 19.25 -16.81 8.93
CA LYS A 396 18.54 -15.69 8.29
C LYS A 396 17.03 -15.89 8.19
N THR A 397 16.59 -17.14 8.14
CA THR A 397 15.17 -17.50 8.24
C THR A 397 14.69 -17.54 9.69
N PHE A 398 15.61 -17.49 10.64
CA PHE A 398 15.34 -17.04 11.99
C PHE A 398 14.95 -15.54 11.89
N PRO A 399 13.72 -15.16 12.25
CA PRO A 399 13.19 -13.85 11.89
C PRO A 399 13.94 -12.76 12.65
N CYS A 400 14.84 -12.05 11.97
CA CYS A 400 15.44 -10.82 12.49
C CYS A 400 15.92 -9.89 11.37
N SER A 401 15.29 -8.72 11.23
CA SER A 401 15.88 -7.56 10.53
C SER A 401 15.35 -6.26 11.14
N THR A 402 16.27 -5.43 11.65
CA THR A 402 16.04 -4.40 12.68
C THR A 402 16.28 -2.96 12.22
N ALA A 403 16.64 -2.68 10.97
CA ALA A 403 17.13 -1.34 10.58
C ALA A 403 16.04 -0.24 10.51
N GLU A 404 14.90 -0.50 9.87
CA GLU A 404 13.77 0.47 9.86
C GLU A 404 13.05 0.53 11.21
N TYR A 405 13.15 -0.57 11.95
CA TYR A 405 12.67 -0.75 13.32
C TYR A 405 13.39 0.19 14.31
N GLU A 406 14.73 0.14 14.39
CA GLU A 406 15.52 0.99 15.29
C GLU A 406 15.28 2.49 15.03
N ARG A 407 14.98 2.84 13.77
CA ARG A 407 14.69 4.23 13.40
C ARG A 407 13.38 4.73 14.02
N GLY A 408 12.32 3.92 14.02
CA GLY A 408 11.04 4.26 14.65
C GLY A 408 11.15 4.38 16.18
N PHE A 409 11.90 3.46 16.82
CA PHE A 409 12.10 3.46 18.26
C PHE A 409 13.08 4.54 18.74
N SER A 410 14.11 4.86 17.96
CA SER A 410 14.94 6.04 18.19
C SER A 410 14.11 7.32 18.13
N VAL A 411 13.16 7.41 17.18
CA VAL A 411 12.20 8.53 17.12
C VAL A 411 11.33 8.59 18.38
N MET A 412 10.82 7.44 18.86
CA MET A 412 10.05 7.36 20.11
C MET A 412 10.89 7.80 21.32
N ASN A 413 12.10 7.28 21.48
CA ASN A 413 12.99 7.63 22.59
C ASN A 413 13.32 9.13 22.61
N ASN A 414 13.53 9.73 21.43
CA ASN A 414 13.70 11.18 21.30
C ASN A 414 12.44 11.98 21.69
N ILE A 415 11.24 11.45 21.41
CA ILE A 415 9.97 12.08 21.81
C ILE A 415 9.76 11.95 23.33
N CYS A 416 10.19 10.84 23.93
CA CYS A 416 9.93 10.51 25.33
C CYS A 416 10.96 11.06 26.33
N MET A 417 11.99 11.80 25.90
CA MET A 417 12.93 12.47 26.81
C MET A 417 12.24 13.52 27.70
N ASP A 418 12.86 13.84 28.85
CA ASP A 418 12.31 14.57 30.01
C ASP A 418 11.49 15.85 29.73
N LEU A 419 11.70 16.52 28.59
CA LEU A 419 10.92 17.68 28.14
C LEU A 419 9.45 17.35 27.78
N CYS A 420 9.12 16.07 27.56
CA CYS A 420 7.80 15.58 27.15
C CYS A 420 7.13 14.65 28.19
N SER A 421 7.61 14.66 29.44
CA SER A 421 7.18 13.81 30.58
C SER A 421 5.69 13.89 31.00
N ARG A 422 4.85 14.61 30.24
CA ARG A 422 3.40 14.74 30.48
C ARG A 422 2.52 14.36 29.27
N LEU A 423 3.10 13.75 28.23
CA LEU A 423 2.34 13.32 27.06
C LEU A 423 1.60 12.01 27.32
N THR A 424 0.33 11.97 26.94
CA THR A 424 -0.43 10.72 26.91
C THR A 424 0.12 9.79 25.84
N ILE A 425 -0.14 8.50 25.99
CA ILE A 425 0.21 7.47 24.99
C ILE A 425 -0.31 7.82 23.59
N ILE A 426 -1.54 8.34 23.52
CA ILE A 426 -2.18 8.80 22.26
C ILE A 426 -1.34 9.91 21.62
N ASN A 427 -0.88 10.88 22.41
CA ASN A 427 -0.06 11.99 21.92
C ASN A 427 1.29 11.49 21.39
N ILE A 428 1.94 10.55 22.08
CA ILE A 428 3.20 9.95 21.64
C ILE A 428 3.01 9.21 20.32
N SER A 429 1.94 8.40 20.19
CA SER A 429 1.59 7.70 18.95
C SER A 429 1.39 8.68 17.78
N ASN A 430 0.69 9.79 18.02
CA ASN A 430 0.43 10.81 17.01
C ASN A 430 1.71 11.51 16.55
N LEU A 431 2.61 11.86 17.48
CA LEU A 431 3.90 12.46 17.17
C LEU A 431 4.81 11.52 16.37
N MET A 432 4.88 10.24 16.77
CA MET A 432 5.64 9.24 16.02
C MET A 432 5.20 9.19 14.56
N PHE A 433 3.89 9.11 14.32
CA PHE A 433 3.34 9.00 12.97
C PHE A 433 3.64 10.23 12.09
N ILE A 434 3.49 11.42 12.66
CA ILE A 434 3.79 12.69 11.97
C ILE A 434 5.29 12.79 11.64
N LYS A 435 6.16 12.29 12.52
CA LYS A 435 7.61 12.41 12.38
C LYS A 435 8.18 11.40 11.39
N THR A 436 7.73 10.15 11.42
CA THR A 436 8.20 9.07 10.54
C THR A 436 7.72 9.19 9.10
N SER A 437 6.66 9.96 8.84
CA SER A 437 6.15 10.20 7.48
C SER A 437 7.17 10.99 6.63
N PRO A 438 7.55 10.49 5.43
CA PRO A 438 8.44 11.18 4.51
C PRO A 438 7.81 12.49 3.99
N LYS A 439 8.67 13.43 3.56
CA LYS A 439 8.28 14.77 3.07
C LYS A 439 7.44 14.71 1.79
#